data_AF-A0A258C9V8-F1
#
_entry.id   AF-A0A258C9V8-F1
#
_cell.length_a   1.000
_cell.length_b   1.000
_cell.length_c   1.000
_cell.angle_alpha   90.00
_cell.angle_beta   90.00
_cell.angle_gamma   90.00
#
_symmetry.space_group_name_H-M   'P 1'
#
loop_
_entity.id
_entity.type
_entity.pdbx_description
1 polymer ?
#
loop_
_entity_poly.entity_id
_entity_poly.type
_entity_poly.pdbx_seq_one_letter_code
_entity_poly.pdbx_strand_id
1 'polypeptide(L)'
;MAELTATAPLNPTQLQQLELRLEQILLRRFGELTEQQLLTLLDLKPLSTIQDSQFALFQRHFVLYHLLYRLAERWALSSTAYLDIGLARIKIAPWQDNLPLLTDSKAAYYADWQNYWRMT
;
A
#
# COMPACT_ATOMS: atom_id res chain seq x y z
N MET A 1 -23.79 10.39 18.39
CA MET A 1 -23.56 9.58 17.18
C MET A 1 -22.14 9.07 17.28
N ALA A 2 -21.95 7.77 17.56
CA ALA A 2 -20.62 7.22 17.73
C ALA A 2 -19.97 7.10 16.35
N GLU A 3 -19.05 8.01 16.04
CA GLU A 3 -18.11 7.83 14.94
C GLU A 3 -17.32 6.56 15.25
N LEU A 4 -17.68 5.46 14.59
CA LEU A 4 -16.87 4.25 14.53
C LEU A 4 -15.59 4.66 13.80
N THR A 5 -14.60 5.17 14.53
CA THR A 5 -13.23 5.30 14.02
C THR A 5 -12.79 3.90 13.67
N ALA A 6 -12.93 3.53 12.40
CA ALA A 6 -12.54 2.22 11.91
C ALA A 6 -11.04 2.08 12.11
N THR A 7 -10.66 1.33 13.14
CA THR A 7 -9.25 1.08 13.46
C THR A 7 -8.65 0.18 12.39
N ALA A 8 -7.39 0.41 12.06
CA ALA A 8 -6.65 -0.49 11.19
C ALA A 8 -6.71 -1.94 11.73
N PRO A 9 -6.79 -2.95 10.86
CA PRO A 9 -6.79 -4.37 11.25
C PRO A 9 -5.45 -4.81 11.87
N LEU A 10 -4.42 -3.96 11.77
CA LEU A 10 -3.07 -4.17 12.27
C LEU A 10 -2.76 -3.12 13.34
N ASN A 11 -2.01 -3.51 14.36
CA ASN A 11 -1.49 -2.54 15.33
C ASN A 11 -0.55 -1.54 14.61
N PRO A 12 -0.55 -0.25 14.98
CA PRO A 12 0.40 0.76 14.49
C PRO A 12 1.85 0.28 14.34
N THR A 13 2.38 -0.47 15.31
CA THR A 13 3.76 -0.99 15.24
C THR A 13 3.96 -1.96 14.07
N GLN A 14 3.01 -2.87 13.84
CA GLN A 14 3.07 -3.82 12.74
C GLN A 14 2.96 -3.12 11.39
N LEU A 15 2.07 -2.12 11.31
CA LEU A 15 1.90 -1.32 10.09
C LEU A 15 3.18 -0.56 9.75
N GLN A 16 3.83 0.06 10.75
CA GLN A 16 5.10 0.74 10.56
C GLN A 16 6.22 -0.22 10.13
N GLN A 17 6.30 -1.42 10.72
CA GLN A 17 7.27 -2.44 10.32
C GLN A 17 7.07 -2.88 8.87
N LEU A 18 5.82 -3.09 8.44
CA LEU A 18 5.49 -3.43 7.06
C LEU A 18 5.84 -2.30 6.09
N GLU A 19 5.55 -1.05 6.46
CA GLU A 19 5.90 0.12 5.66
C GLU A 19 7.41 0.23 5.44
N LEU A 20 8.20 0.11 6.52
CA LEU A 20 9.67 0.14 6.45
C LEU A 20 10.23 -1.00 5.60
N ARG A 21 9.67 -2.21 5.74
CA ARG A 21 10.08 -3.36 4.93
C ARG A 21 9.75 -3.16 3.46
N LEU A 22 8.56 -2.64 3.16
CA LEU A 22 8.15 -2.30 1.79
C LEU A 22 9.09 -1.25 1.19
N GLU A 23 9.37 -0.20 1.94
CA GLU A 23 10.29 0.86 1.51
C GLU A 23 11.67 0.31 1.15
N GLN A 24 12.23 -0.55 2.00
CA GLN A 24 13.52 -1.21 1.73
C GLN A 24 13.49 -2.10 0.48
N ILE A 25 12.40 -2.83 0.25
CA ILE A 25 12.23 -3.67 -0.94
C ILE A 25 12.24 -2.80 -2.20
N LEU A 26 11.47 -1.71 -2.19
CA LEU A 26 11.31 -0.81 -3.34
C LEU A 26 12.60 -0.04 -3.64
N LEU A 27 13.27 0.51 -2.63
CA LEU A 27 14.51 1.28 -2.84
C LEU A 27 15.71 0.42 -3.25
N ARG A 28 15.71 -0.89 -2.94
CA ARG A 28 16.75 -1.81 -3.42
C ARG A 28 16.62 -2.12 -4.91
N ARG A 29 15.44 -1.90 -5.51
CA ARG A 29 15.12 -2.34 -6.86
C ARG A 29 14.25 -1.33 -7.60
N PHE A 30 14.90 -0.46 -8.36
CA PHE A 30 14.21 0.34 -9.38
C PHE A 30 13.75 -0.55 -10.54
N GLY A 31 12.58 -0.26 -11.12
CA GLY A 31 11.95 -1.07 -12.15
C GLY A 31 10.48 -1.34 -11.87
N GLU A 32 9.93 -2.38 -12.51
CA GLU A 32 8.53 -2.78 -12.37
C GLU A 32 8.43 -4.04 -11.49
N LEU A 33 7.51 -4.02 -10.53
CA LEU A 33 7.14 -5.14 -9.67
C LEU A 33 5.64 -5.39 -9.77
N THR A 34 5.24 -6.64 -9.78
CA THR A 34 3.81 -6.97 -9.70
C THR A 34 3.34 -6.95 -8.25
N GLU A 35 2.04 -6.75 -8.06
CA GLU A 35 1.41 -6.85 -6.75
C GLU A 35 1.72 -8.19 -6.07
N GLN A 36 1.61 -9.30 -6.80
CA GLN A 36 1.88 -10.64 -6.28
C GLN A 36 3.33 -10.80 -5.81
N GLN A 37 4.30 -10.21 -6.52
CA GLN A 37 5.69 -10.20 -6.08
C GLN A 37 5.85 -9.42 -4.78
N LEU A 38 5.23 -8.24 -4.65
CA LEU A 38 5.30 -7.44 -3.43
C LEU A 38 4.66 -8.15 -2.24
N LEU A 39 3.49 -8.76 -2.41
CA LEU A 39 2.82 -9.55 -1.38
C LEU A 39 3.71 -10.70 -0.89
N THR A 40 4.39 -11.38 -1.82
CA THR A 40 5.33 -12.47 -1.52
C THR A 40 6.56 -11.96 -0.75
N LEU A 41 7.18 -10.87 -1.22
CA LEU A 41 8.38 -10.30 -0.60
C LEU A 41 8.12 -9.71 0.80
N LEU A 42 6.93 -9.16 1.01
CA LEU A 42 6.49 -8.68 2.32
C LEU A 42 6.19 -9.80 3.30
N ASP A 43 6.03 -11.03 2.82
CA ASP A 43 5.54 -12.17 3.62
C ASP A 43 4.22 -11.80 4.34
N LEU A 44 3.32 -11.12 3.60
CA LEU A 44 2.07 -10.62 4.19
C LEU A 44 1.11 -11.78 4.44
N LYS A 45 1.08 -12.23 5.70
CA LYS A 45 0.19 -13.29 6.16
C LYS A 45 -1.29 -12.88 6.02
N PRO A 46 -2.22 -13.85 5.90
CA PRO A 46 -3.64 -13.57 5.97
C PRO A 46 -3.97 -12.76 7.23
N LEU A 47 -4.69 -11.65 7.04
CA LEU A 47 -5.04 -10.71 8.11
C LEU A 47 -6.29 -11.14 8.88
N SER A 48 -7.03 -12.10 8.34
CA SER A 48 -8.20 -12.68 8.95
C SER A 48 -8.12 -14.21 8.94
N THR A 49 -8.82 -14.82 9.88
CA THR A 49 -9.05 -16.27 9.97
C THR A 49 -10.19 -16.73 9.06
N ILE A 50 -10.75 -15.82 8.26
CA ILE A 50 -11.89 -16.08 7.37
C ILE A 50 -11.41 -17.02 6.26
N GLN A 51 -12.14 -18.12 6.06
CA GLN A 51 -11.80 -19.15 5.06
C GLN A 51 -12.06 -18.70 3.62
N ASP A 52 -12.73 -17.56 3.43
CA ASP A 52 -12.91 -16.94 2.13
C ASP A 52 -11.58 -16.44 1.56
N SER A 53 -11.07 -17.21 0.60
CA SER A 53 -9.77 -16.96 -0.02
C SER A 53 -9.76 -15.67 -0.85
N GLN A 54 -10.91 -15.24 -1.37
CA GLN A 54 -11.04 -14.02 -2.17
C GLN A 54 -11.05 -12.78 -1.26
N PHE A 55 -11.81 -12.82 -0.17
CA PHE A 55 -11.81 -11.74 0.82
C PHE A 55 -10.42 -11.55 1.44
N ALA A 56 -9.73 -12.65 1.81
CA ALA A 56 -8.37 -12.59 2.32
C ALA A 56 -7.35 -12.02 1.31
N LEU A 57 -7.59 -12.16 0.00
CA LEU A 57 -6.79 -11.50 -1.03
C LEU A 57 -7.06 -10.00 -1.07
N PHE A 58 -8.32 -9.58 -1.05
CA PHE A 58 -8.69 -8.16 -1.05
C PHE A 58 -8.17 -7.41 0.19
N GLN A 59 -8.19 -8.05 1.35
CA GLN A 59 -7.61 -7.48 2.57
C GLN A 59 -6.10 -7.22 2.42
N ARG A 60 -5.37 -8.19 1.85
CA ARG A 60 -3.93 -8.06 1.62
C ARG A 60 -3.62 -7.01 0.55
N HIS A 61 -4.41 -6.98 -0.52
CA HIS A 61 -4.39 -5.94 -1.54
C HIS A 61 -4.58 -4.56 -0.93
N PHE A 62 -5.61 -4.37 -0.10
CA PHE A 62 -5.88 -3.08 0.53
C PHE A 62 -4.71 -2.60 1.38
N VAL A 63 -4.16 -3.46 2.24
CA VAL A 63 -3.02 -3.09 3.09
C VAL A 63 -1.81 -2.74 2.24
N LEU A 64 -1.51 -3.52 1.20
CA LEU A 64 -0.39 -3.22 0.31
C LEU A 64 -0.56 -1.84 -0.37
N TYR A 65 -1.72 -1.56 -0.95
CA TYR A 65 -1.95 -0.28 -1.63
C TYR A 65 -2.03 0.90 -0.65
N HIS A 66 -2.58 0.71 0.55
CA HIS A 66 -2.51 1.70 1.64
C HIS A 66 -1.06 2.11 1.93
N LEU A 67 -0.15 1.12 2.06
CA LEU A 67 1.27 1.39 2.29
C LEU A 67 1.93 2.05 1.08
N LEU A 68 1.62 1.62 -0.14
CA LEU A 68 2.18 2.20 -1.37
C LEU A 68 1.81 3.67 -1.55
N TYR A 69 0.53 4.04 -1.37
CA TYR A 69 0.11 5.43 -1.50
C TYR A 69 0.73 6.32 -0.42
N ARG A 70 0.85 5.83 0.81
CA ARG A 70 1.57 6.54 1.89
C ARG A 70 3.04 6.78 1.56
N LEU A 71 3.71 5.75 1.05
CA LEU A 71 5.10 5.88 0.60
C LEU A 71 5.23 6.85 -0.57
N ALA A 72 4.32 6.80 -1.55
CA ALA A 72 4.32 7.69 -2.70
C ALA A 72 4.17 9.16 -2.27
N GLU A 73 3.24 9.46 -1.37
CA GLU A 73 3.06 10.81 -0.81
C GLU A 73 4.31 11.25 -0.04
N ARG A 74 4.84 10.42 0.86
CA ARG A 74 6.03 10.74 1.64
C ARG A 74 7.23 11.01 0.73
N TRP A 75 7.47 10.14 -0.24
CA TRP A 75 8.60 10.27 -1.16
C TRP A 75 8.46 11.46 -2.10
N ALA A 76 7.23 11.88 -2.44
CA ALA A 76 7.00 13.10 -3.17
C ALA A 76 7.36 14.35 -2.37
N LEU A 77 7.10 14.36 -1.06
CA LEU A 77 7.48 15.46 -0.16
C LEU A 77 8.99 15.50 0.11
N SER A 78 9.66 14.35 0.15
CA SER A 78 11.09 14.23 0.44
C SER A 78 11.99 14.05 -0.79
N SER A 79 11.43 14.15 -2.00
CA SER A 79 12.15 13.95 -3.27
C SER A 79 12.98 12.65 -3.32
N THR A 80 12.48 11.56 -2.73
CA THR A 80 13.25 10.34 -2.51
C THR A 80 13.24 9.42 -3.73
N ALA A 81 12.05 9.10 -4.24
CA ALA A 81 11.84 8.27 -5.41
C ALA A 81 10.42 8.47 -5.93
N TYR A 82 10.15 8.03 -7.15
CA TYR A 82 8.84 8.06 -7.76
C TYR A 82 8.20 6.68 -7.73
N LEU A 83 6.92 6.64 -7.32
CA LEU A 83 6.07 5.46 -7.42
C LEU A 83 4.93 5.72 -8.40
N ASP A 84 4.86 4.88 -9.41
CA ASP A 84 3.73 4.78 -10.33
C ASP A 84 2.93 3.52 -9.96
N ILE A 85 1.71 3.73 -9.48
CA ILE A 85 0.83 2.68 -8.94
C ILE A 85 -0.23 2.38 -10.00
N GLY A 86 0.02 1.34 -10.79
CA GLY A 86 -0.90 0.87 -11.82
C GLY A 86 -1.76 -0.32 -11.36
N LEU A 87 -2.55 -0.86 -12.28
CA LEU A 87 -3.39 -2.02 -12.02
C LEU A 87 -2.52 -3.28 -11.85
N ALA A 88 -2.38 -3.75 -10.61
CA ALA A 88 -1.57 -4.90 -10.20
C ALA A 88 -0.06 -4.78 -10.54
N ARG A 89 0.42 -3.58 -10.83
CA ARG A 89 1.82 -3.28 -11.22
C ARG A 89 2.28 -2.00 -10.57
N ILE A 90 3.48 -2.04 -9.99
CA ILE A 90 4.11 -0.93 -9.30
C ILE A 90 5.44 -0.65 -9.98
N LYS A 91 5.63 0.57 -10.46
CA LYS A 91 6.89 1.00 -11.06
C LYS A 91 7.58 1.99 -10.13
N ILE A 92 8.84 1.70 -9.85
CA ILE A 92 9.72 2.48 -9.00
C ILE A 92 10.79 3.12 -9.89
N ALA A 93 10.90 4.44 -9.83
CA ALA A 93 11.93 5.19 -10.56
C ALA A 93 12.66 6.17 -9.61
N PRO A 94 13.90 6.56 -9.94
CA PRO A 94 14.56 7.67 -9.26
C PRO A 94 13.72 8.94 -9.34
N TRP A 95 13.83 9.80 -8.33
CA TRP A 95 13.15 11.10 -8.34
C TRP A 95 13.61 11.96 -9.52
N GLN A 96 12.69 12.71 -10.13
CA GLN A 96 12.95 13.68 -11.19
C GLN A 96 12.05 14.91 -10.96
N ASP A 97 12.56 16.12 -11.20
CA ASP A 97 11.82 17.36 -10.89
C ASP A 97 10.54 17.58 -11.72
N ASN A 98 10.37 16.87 -12.84
CA ASN A 98 9.21 17.00 -13.73
C ASN A 98 8.28 15.77 -13.70
N LEU A 99 8.18 15.10 -12.56
CA LEU A 99 7.27 13.96 -12.42
C LEU A 99 5.81 14.44 -12.41
N PRO A 100 4.89 13.67 -13.02
CA PRO A 100 3.47 13.97 -12.91
C PRO A 100 3.05 13.90 -11.44
N LEU A 101 2.24 14.87 -11.02
CA LEU A 101 1.62 14.83 -9.70
C LEU A 101 0.77 13.56 -9.60
N LEU A 102 0.84 12.85 -8.47
CA LEU A 102 0.07 11.62 -8.23
C LEU A 102 -1.43 11.96 -8.11
N THR A 103 -2.11 12.20 -9.23
CA THR A 103 -3.56 12.44 -9.30
C THR A 103 -4.34 11.13 -9.38
N ASP A 104 -3.96 10.15 -8.56
CA ASP A 104 -4.65 8.88 -8.53
C ASP A 104 -5.89 8.98 -7.64
N SER A 105 -7.06 8.94 -8.29
CA SER A 105 -8.38 8.93 -7.63
C SER A 105 -8.53 7.86 -6.55
N LYS A 106 -7.71 6.80 -6.58
CA LYS A 106 -7.75 5.71 -5.60
C LYS A 106 -6.98 6.00 -4.32
N ALA A 107 -6.08 6.99 -4.29
CA ALA A 107 -5.29 7.29 -3.09
C ALA A 107 -6.19 7.57 -1.87
N ALA A 108 -7.26 8.35 -2.06
CA ALA A 108 -8.25 8.61 -1.03
C ALA A 108 -8.99 7.35 -0.55
N TYR A 109 -9.26 6.40 -1.46
CA TYR A 109 -9.89 5.13 -1.11
C TYR A 109 -9.02 4.30 -0.18
N TYR A 110 -7.72 4.16 -0.49
CA TYR A 110 -6.81 3.38 0.34
C TYR A 110 -6.37 4.10 1.61
N ALA A 111 -6.50 5.43 1.68
CA ALA A 111 -6.21 6.19 2.90
C ALA A 111 -7.24 5.92 4.02
N ASP A 112 -8.50 5.61 3.67
CA ASP A 112 -9.58 5.40 4.63
C ASP A 112 -9.77 3.92 5.00
N TRP A 113 -9.41 3.55 6.24
CA TRP A 113 -9.58 2.19 6.77
C TRP A 113 -11.04 1.72 6.84
N GLN A 114 -12.05 2.60 6.76
CA GLN A 114 -13.44 2.16 6.61
C GLN A 114 -13.63 1.36 5.33
N ASN A 115 -12.90 1.69 4.26
CA ASN A 115 -12.99 0.99 2.99
C ASN A 115 -12.48 -0.44 3.08
N TYR A 116 -11.54 -0.75 3.97
CA TYR A 116 -11.09 -2.11 4.26
C TYR A 116 -12.22 -3.02 4.74
N TRP A 117 -13.10 -2.49 5.60
CA TRP A 117 -14.23 -3.24 6.16
C TRP A 117 -15.45 -3.28 5.24
N ARG A 118 -15.55 -2.33 4.29
CA ARG A 118 -16.65 -2.22 3.32
C ARG A 118 -16.39 -3.00 2.02
N MET A 119 -15.31 -3.76 1.92
CA MET A 119 -15.02 -4.62 0.77
C MET A 119 -16.01 -5.80 0.77
N THR A 120 -17.21 -5.61 0.24
CA THR A 120 -18.24 -6.66 0.10
C THR A 120 -18.19 -7.27 -1.28
#